data_AF-A0A8S3JF07-F1
#
_entry.id   AF-A0A8S3JF07-F1
#
_cell.length_a   1.000
_cell.length_b   1.000
_cell.length_c   1.000
_cell.angle_alpha   90.00
_cell.angle_beta   90.00
_cell.angle_gamma   90.00
#
_symmetry.space_group_name_H-M   'P 1'
#
loop_
_entity.id
_entity.type
_entity.pdbx_description
1 polymer ?
#
loop_
_entity_poly.entity_id
_entity_poly.type
_entity_poly.pdbx_seq_one_letter_code
_entity_poly.pdbx_strand_id
1 'polypeptide(L)'
;MNTPCSLEHCHTNLFALQSLNDMKWKCFRRSVNYRLETNQLGRIDNYKDPVLVAYWHALHSDILCSWRRVPTDDGQKTERELWLFGINEDLPSDLLNLK
;
A
#
# COMPACT_ATOMS: atom_id res chain seq x y z
N MET A 1 6.99 18.09 -52.57
CA MET A 1 7.55 18.65 -51.32
C MET A 1 7.08 17.74 -50.20
N ASN A 2 7.94 16.87 -49.67
CA ASN A 2 7.59 16.03 -48.52
C ASN A 2 7.85 16.85 -47.25
N THR A 3 6.80 17.45 -46.69
CA THR A 3 6.88 17.95 -45.32
C THR A 3 7.06 16.75 -44.40
N PRO A 4 8.15 16.67 -43.61
CA PRO A 4 8.29 15.62 -42.62
C PRO A 4 7.08 15.71 -41.68
N CYS A 5 6.36 14.60 -41.51
CA CYS A 5 5.30 14.50 -40.52
C CYS A 5 5.95 14.70 -39.15
N SER A 6 5.69 15.85 -38.52
CA SER A 6 6.31 16.16 -37.25
C SER A 6 5.61 15.41 -36.13
N LEU A 7 6.38 14.71 -35.30
CA LEU A 7 5.88 13.86 -34.20
C LEU A 7 5.06 14.63 -33.16
N GLU A 8 5.23 15.95 -33.08
CA GLU A 8 4.48 16.84 -32.19
C GLU A 8 3.00 17.05 -32.59
N HIS A 9 2.60 16.66 -33.81
CA HIS A 9 1.22 16.75 -34.28
C HIS A 9 0.46 15.41 -34.17
N CYS A 10 1.07 14.40 -33.56
CA CYS A 10 0.40 13.14 -33.26
C CYS A 10 -0.42 13.27 -31.97
N HIS A 11 -1.74 13.47 -32.12
CA HIS A 11 -2.65 13.45 -30.97
C HIS A 11 -2.73 12.04 -30.36
N THR A 12 -2.78 11.98 -29.03
CA THR A 12 -3.00 10.76 -28.26
C THR A 12 -4.24 10.90 -27.39
N ASN A 13 -4.89 9.78 -27.08
CA ASN A 13 -5.98 9.73 -26.11
C ASN A 13 -5.47 9.61 -24.66
N LEU A 14 -4.16 9.80 -24.45
CA LEU A 14 -3.53 9.83 -23.14
C LEU A 14 -3.58 11.24 -22.56
N PHE A 15 -4.30 11.39 -21.45
CA PHE A 15 -4.35 12.63 -20.69
C PHE A 15 -3.44 12.50 -19.47
N ALA A 16 -2.45 13.39 -19.35
CA ALA A 16 -1.62 13.47 -18.16
C ALA A 16 -2.44 14.08 -17.02
N LEU A 17 -2.94 13.23 -16.12
CA LEU A 17 -3.79 13.66 -15.00
C LEU A 17 -2.97 14.30 -13.87
N GLN A 18 -1.80 13.74 -13.57
CA GLN A 18 -0.94 14.20 -12.48
C GLN A 18 0.52 13.83 -12.76
N SER A 19 1.44 14.72 -12.36
CA SER A 19 2.87 14.44 -12.32
C SER A 19 3.23 13.78 -10.98
N LEU A 20 3.91 12.63 -11.05
CA LEU A 20 4.42 11.91 -9.88
C LEU A 20 5.92 12.20 -9.78
N ASN A 21 6.28 13.19 -8.97
CA ASN A 21 7.68 13.62 -8.83
C ASN A 21 8.38 12.83 -7.73
N ASP A 22 7.65 12.52 -6.66
CA ASP A 22 8.13 11.73 -5.53
C ASP A 22 7.05 10.75 -5.09
N MET A 23 7.41 9.47 -4.99
CA MET A 23 6.53 8.44 -4.47
C MET A 23 7.25 7.66 -3.39
N LYS A 24 6.71 7.73 -2.17
CA LYS A 24 7.18 6.94 -1.02
C LYS A 24 6.16 5.83 -0.75
N TRP A 25 6.65 4.68 -0.30
CA TRP A 25 5.76 3.57 0.04
C TRP A 25 6.21 2.85 1.30
N LYS A 26 5.24 2.24 1.98
CA LYS A 26 5.49 1.31 3.09
C LYS A 26 4.60 0.09 2.95
N CYS A 27 5.19 -1.08 3.16
CA CYS A 27 4.51 -2.36 3.12
C CYS A 27 4.32 -2.90 4.54
N PHE A 28 3.09 -3.26 4.86
CA PHE A 28 2.73 -4.00 6.06
C PHE A 28 2.32 -5.41 5.66
N ARG A 29 3.03 -6.39 6.20
CA ARG A 29 2.68 -7.79 6.04
C ARG A 29 2.48 -8.39 7.41
N ARG A 30 1.40 -9.16 7.57
CA ARG A 30 1.23 -9.96 8.78
C ARG A 30 2.26 -11.09 8.75
N SER A 31 3.29 -11.04 9.59
CA SER A 31 4.29 -12.12 9.68
C SER A 31 3.61 -13.45 10.07
N VAL A 32 4.03 -14.56 9.47
CA VAL A 32 3.69 -15.95 9.87
C VAL A 32 3.82 -16.15 11.39
N ASN A 33 4.78 -15.46 12.03
CA ASN A 33 5.07 -15.55 13.45
C ASN A 33 4.34 -14.52 14.32
N TYR A 34 3.39 -13.77 13.75
CA TYR A 34 2.45 -13.00 14.55
C TYR A 34 1.54 -13.97 15.29
N ARG A 35 2.05 -14.52 16.40
CA ARG A 35 1.24 -15.20 17.39
C ARG A 35 0.18 -14.19 17.78
N LEU A 36 -1.06 -14.52 17.45
CA LEU A 36 -2.22 -13.90 18.05
C LEU A 36 -2.01 -14.05 19.55
N GLU A 37 -1.52 -12.99 20.20
CA GLU A 37 -1.49 -12.96 21.65
C GLU A 37 -2.94 -13.16 22.06
N THR A 38 -3.18 -14.28 22.71
CA THR A 38 -4.45 -14.49 23.35
C THR A 38 -4.43 -13.59 24.57
N ASN A 39 -5.44 -12.74 24.70
CA ASN A 39 -5.60 -12.02 25.95
C ASN A 39 -5.81 -13.03 27.09
N GLN A 40 -5.82 -12.55 28.33
CA GLN A 40 -5.99 -13.39 29.53
C GLN A 40 -7.26 -14.27 29.49
N LEU A 41 -8.18 -14.02 28.56
CA LEU A 41 -9.43 -14.75 28.34
C LEU A 41 -9.36 -15.74 27.15
N GLY A 42 -8.19 -15.98 26.56
CA GLY A 42 -8.03 -16.91 25.44
C GLY A 42 -8.55 -16.40 24.09
N ARG A 43 -8.97 -15.13 24.00
CA ARG A 43 -9.46 -14.54 22.74
C ARG A 43 -8.31 -13.97 21.95
N ILE A 44 -8.37 -14.18 20.63
CA ILE A 44 -7.44 -13.61 19.66
C ILE A 44 -7.58 -12.08 19.67
N ASP A 45 -6.50 -11.37 20.03
CA ASP A 45 -6.46 -9.91 19.96
C ASP A 45 -6.22 -9.43 18.52
N ASN A 46 -7.30 -9.38 17.73
CA ASN A 46 -7.29 -8.88 16.35
C ASN A 46 -6.91 -7.38 16.25
N TYR A 47 -7.01 -6.64 17.37
CA TYR A 47 -6.70 -5.20 17.44
C TYR A 47 -5.22 -4.86 17.23
N LYS A 48 -4.34 -5.87 17.22
CA LYS A 48 -2.90 -5.68 17.04
C LYS A 48 -2.39 -6.15 15.67
N ASP A 49 -3.27 -6.55 14.74
CA ASP A 49 -2.83 -6.88 13.38
C ASP A 49 -2.28 -5.65 12.66
N PRO A 50 -0.99 -5.62 12.29
CA PRO A 50 -0.37 -4.44 11.69
C PRO A 50 -1.05 -4.01 10.38
N VAL A 51 -1.62 -4.95 9.62
CA VAL A 51 -2.35 -4.65 8.39
C VAL A 51 -3.65 -3.90 8.68
N LEU A 52 -4.43 -4.34 9.67
CA LEU A 52 -5.70 -3.69 10.02
C LEU A 52 -5.47 -2.32 10.67
N VAL A 53 -4.45 -2.20 11.53
CA VAL A 53 -4.08 -0.93 12.16
C VAL A 53 -3.61 0.08 11.10
N ALA A 54 -2.71 -0.32 10.21
CA ALA A 54 -2.26 0.54 9.12
C ALA A 54 -3.39 0.94 8.18
N TYR A 55 -4.32 0.03 7.87
CA TYR A 55 -5.49 0.33 7.04
C TYR A 55 -6.42 1.35 7.70
N TRP A 56 -6.67 1.23 9.01
CA TRP A 56 -7.48 2.18 9.75
C TRP A 56 -6.88 3.60 9.72
N HIS A 57 -5.56 3.70 9.91
CA HIS A 57 -4.85 4.98 9.82
C HIS A 57 -4.89 5.55 8.39
N ALA A 58 -4.70 4.71 7.37
CA ALA A 58 -4.77 5.14 5.98
C ALA A 58 -6.14 5.73 5.63
N LEU A 59 -7.23 5.12 6.11
CA LEU A 59 -8.58 5.65 5.94
C LEU A 59 -8.79 7.00 6.64
N HIS A 60 -8.25 7.18 7.85
CA HIS A 60 -8.41 8.43 8.60
C HIS A 60 -7.56 9.58 8.05
N SER A 61 -6.44 9.27 7.44
CA SER A 61 -5.50 10.25 6.88
C SER A 61 -5.65 10.43 5.37
N ASP A 62 -6.66 9.83 4.74
CA ASP A 62 -6.90 9.85 3.29
C ASP A 62 -5.67 9.42 2.45
N ILE A 63 -4.93 8.43 2.95
CA ILE A 63 -3.73 7.92 2.29
C ILE A 63 -4.12 6.82 1.31
N LEU A 64 -3.64 6.95 0.07
CA LEU A 64 -3.80 5.90 -0.94
C LEU A 64 -3.18 4.60 -0.42
N CYS A 65 -3.99 3.55 -0.38
CA CYS A 65 -3.53 2.23 0.01
C CYS A 65 -4.09 1.13 -0.90
N SER A 66 -3.35 0.03 -0.98
CA SER A 66 -3.77 -1.16 -1.72
C SER A 66 -3.47 -2.41 -0.89
N TRP A 67 -4.43 -3.31 -0.78
CA TRP A 67 -4.26 -4.56 -0.06
C TRP A 67 -4.35 -5.75 -1.02
N ARG A 68 -3.61 -6.81 -0.71
CA ARG A 68 -3.68 -8.07 -1.44
C ARG A 68 -3.47 -9.27 -0.54
N ARG A 69 -3.84 -10.45 -1.06
CA ARG A 69 -3.52 -11.74 -0.44
C ARG A 69 -2.26 -12.29 -1.10
N VAL A 70 -1.26 -12.66 -0.30
CA VAL A 70 0.02 -13.20 -0.77
C VAL A 70 0.15 -14.64 -0.26
N PRO A 71 0.45 -15.63 -1.12
CA PRO A 71 0.73 -16.99 -0.66
C PRO A 71 1.88 -17.00 0.36
N THR A 72 1.79 -17.82 1.39
CA THR A 72 2.91 -18.10 2.30
C THR A 72 3.97 -18.95 1.60
N ASP A 73 5.20 -18.98 2.12
CA ASP A 73 6.32 -19.74 1.53
C ASP A 73 6.04 -21.25 1.40
N ASP A 74 5.19 -21.80 2.27
CA ASP A 74 4.73 -23.20 2.20
C ASP A 74 3.59 -23.42 1.19
N GLY A 75 3.05 -22.36 0.59
CA GLY A 75 1.95 -22.38 -0.37
C GLY A 75 0.60 -22.81 0.20
N GLN A 76 0.52 -23.11 1.49
CA GLN A 76 -0.69 -23.67 2.11
C GLN A 76 -1.68 -22.60 2.58
N LYS A 77 -1.20 -21.38 2.80
CA LYS A 77 -2.00 -20.27 3.33
C LYS A 77 -1.80 -19.00 2.52
N THR A 78 -2.67 -18.03 2.75
CA THR A 78 -2.51 -16.67 2.22
C THR A 78 -2.40 -15.69 3.37
N GLU A 79 -1.37 -14.85 3.33
CA GLU A 79 -1.21 -13.70 4.19
C GLU A 79 -1.86 -12.45 3.59
N ARG A 80 -2.14 -11.48 4.45
CA ARG A 80 -2.58 -10.15 4.02
C ARG A 80 -1.38 -9.23 3.97
N GLU A 81 -1.31 -8.47 2.90
CA GLU A 81 -0.31 -7.44 2.69
C GLU A 81 -1.03 -6.13 2.35
N LEU A 82 -0.58 -5.03 2.92
CA LEU A 82 -1.07 -3.68 2.66
C LEU A 82 0.11 -2.80 2.26
N TRP A 83 -0.05 -2.08 1.15
CA TRP A 83 0.85 -1.04 0.70
C TRP A 83 0.20 0.32 0.94
N LEU A 84 0.95 1.23 1.56
CA LEU A 84 0.62 2.64 1.66
C LEU A 84 1.48 3.44 0.69
N PHE A 85 0.89 4.47 0.08
CA PHE A 85 1.57 5.32 -0.91
C PHE A 85 1.45 6.79 -0.50
N GLY A 86 2.59 7.44 -0.28
CA GLY A 86 2.69 8.90 -0.20
C GLY A 86 3.07 9.42 -1.58
N ILE A 87 2.11 10.02 -2.27
CA ILE A 87 2.29 10.59 -3.61
C ILE A 87 2.50 12.09 -3.47
N ASN A 88 3.67 12.59 -3.88
CA ASN A 88 4.08 13.99 -3.75
C ASN A 88 4.04 14.53 -2.30
N GLU A 89 3.84 13.65 -1.32
CA GLU A 89 3.76 13.92 0.12
C GLU A 89 4.38 12.76 0.91
N ASP A 90 4.86 13.05 2.11
CA ASP A 90 5.46 12.05 2.98
C ASP A 90 4.39 11.27 3.74
N LEU A 91 4.64 9.96 3.90
CA LEU A 91 3.83 9.14 4.79
C LEU A 91 3.96 9.64 6.24
N PRO A 92 2.86 9.75 7.01
CA PRO A 92 2.91 10.17 8.40
C PRO A 92 3.90 9.37 9.23
N SER A 93 4.63 10.04 10.11
CA SER A 93 5.66 9.41 10.95
C SER A 93 5.11 8.28 11.82
N ASP A 94 3.87 8.40 12.29
CA ASP A 94 3.18 7.37 13.08
C ASP A 94 3.04 6.05 12.29
N LEU A 95 2.71 6.16 11.00
CA LEU A 95 2.63 5.03 10.09
C LEU A 95 4.02 4.46 9.79
N LEU A 96 5.05 5.31 9.66
CA LEU A 96 6.43 4.86 9.47
C LEU A 96 6.98 4.11 10.69
N ASN A 97 6.51 4.43 11.89
CA ASN A 97 6.95 3.80 13.14
C ASN A 97 6.16 2.54 13.53
N LEU A 98 5.01 2.29 12.87
CA LEU A 98 4.22 1.09 13.10
C LEU A 98 5.03 -0.17 12.70
N LYS A 99 5.17 -1.09 13.66
CA LYS A 99 5.92 -2.36 13.51
C LYS A 99 5.01 -3.52 13.13
#